data_AF-A0A965J122-F1
#
_entry.id   AF-A0A965J122-F1
#
_cell.length_a   1.000
_cell.length_b   1.000
_cell.length_c   1.000
_cell.angle_alpha   90.00
_cell.angle_beta   90.00
_cell.angle_gamma   90.00
#
_symmetry.space_group_name_H-M   'P 1'
#
loop_
_entity.id
_entity.type
_entity.pdbx_description
1 polymer ?
#
loop_
_entity_poly.entity_id
_entity_poly.type
_entity_poly.pdbx_seq_one_letter_code
_entity_poly.pdbx_strand_id
1 'polypeptide(L)'
;MNKSSLLILCIVFLFSCSKDKVESYPNINCNQEVSFSQDVLPLINQECTGCHDNQNGYSLTNYENISANSKAIIGAMRANNYQLMPQGGPMLPDSVIQLMECWVNQGKPNN
;
A
#
# COMPACT_ATOMS: atom_id res chain seq x y z
N MET A 1 8.20 29.06 57.91
CA MET A 1 8.92 29.87 56.90
C MET A 1 9.75 28.92 56.06
N ASN A 2 9.52 28.93 54.73
CA ASN A 2 10.45 28.65 53.62
C ASN A 2 11.15 27.25 53.59
N LYS A 3 11.36 26.54 52.47
CA LYS A 3 11.60 26.90 51.07
C LYS A 3 11.22 25.69 50.18
N SER A 4 10.66 26.01 49.01
CA SER A 4 10.97 25.43 47.68
C SER A 4 11.22 23.92 47.55
N SER A 5 10.45 23.23 46.70
CA SER A 5 10.91 22.99 45.33
C SER A 5 10.02 21.98 44.60
N LEU A 6 9.54 22.45 43.44
CA LEU A 6 9.68 21.82 42.13
C LEU A 6 8.91 20.52 41.84
N LEU A 7 8.05 20.63 40.80
CA LEU A 7 7.73 19.67 39.73
C LEU A 7 7.72 18.16 40.10
N ILE A 8 6.74 17.37 39.69
CA ILE A 8 6.53 17.02 38.29
C ILE A 8 5.08 16.53 38.17
N LEU A 9 4.24 17.31 37.48
CA LEU A 9 3.02 16.82 36.88
C LEU A 9 3.48 15.95 35.69
N CYS A 10 3.73 14.66 35.93
CA CYS A 10 3.97 13.69 34.87
C CYS A 10 2.64 13.49 34.14
N ILE A 11 2.32 14.44 33.25
CA ILE A 11 1.42 14.19 32.13
C ILE A 11 2.14 13.15 31.29
N VAL A 12 1.86 11.89 31.57
CA VAL A 12 2.19 10.79 30.70
C VAL A 12 1.31 11.00 29.47
N PHE A 13 1.83 11.77 28.51
CA PHE A 13 1.29 11.79 27.15
C PHE A 13 1.48 10.38 26.61
N LEU A 14 0.42 9.59 26.73
CA LEU A 14 0.23 8.39 25.93
C LEU A 14 0.11 8.88 24.49
N PHE A 15 1.24 9.01 23.80
CA PHE A 15 1.27 9.10 22.35
C PHE A 15 0.81 7.74 21.81
N SER A 16 -0.52 7.56 21.79
CA SER A 16 -1.15 6.55 20.96
C SER A 16 -1.04 7.07 19.53
N CYS A 17 0.02 6.65 18.83
CA CYS A 17 0.00 6.70 17.38
C CYS A 17 -1.06 5.70 16.91
N SER A 18 -2.28 6.20 16.71
CA SER A 18 -3.26 5.45 15.93
C SER A 18 -2.67 5.30 14.54
N LYS A 19 -2.46 4.05 14.12
CA LYS A 19 -2.13 3.74 12.74
C LYS A 19 -3.39 4.02 11.95
N ASP A 20 -3.54 5.28 11.52
CA ASP A 20 -4.64 5.72 10.67
C ASP A 20 -4.67 4.77 9.49
N LYS A 21 -5.72 3.96 9.42
CA LYS A 21 -5.99 3.13 8.27
C LYS A 21 -6.30 4.13 7.18
N VAL A 22 -5.46 4.24 6.16
CA VAL A 22 -5.77 5.06 4.99
C VAL A 22 -7.07 4.50 4.41
N GLU A 23 -8.19 5.18 4.65
CA GLU A 23 -9.55 4.76 4.29
C GLU A 23 -9.81 4.80 2.76
N SER A 24 -8.77 4.97 1.95
CA SER A 24 -8.90 5.30 0.53
C SER A 24 -9.21 4.12 -0.38
N TYR A 25 -9.23 2.89 0.13
CA TYR A 25 -9.61 1.72 -0.68
C TYR A 25 -10.79 1.01 -0.01
N PRO A 26 -11.89 0.78 -0.75
CA PRO A 26 -13.03 0.05 -0.21
C PRO A 26 -12.57 -1.30 0.33
N ASN A 27 -13.28 -1.83 1.33
CA ASN A 27 -13.02 -3.20 1.79
C ASN A 27 -13.37 -4.16 0.64
N ILE A 28 -12.37 -4.52 -0.17
CA ILE A 28 -12.56 -5.35 -1.35
C ILE A 28 -12.77 -6.79 -0.91
N ASN A 29 -14.00 -7.24 -1.08
CA ASN A 29 -14.34 -8.65 -1.13
C ASN A 29 -14.20 -9.08 -2.60
N CYS A 30 -13.47 -10.18 -2.88
CA CYS A 30 -13.19 -10.63 -4.26
C CYS A 30 -14.42 -11.17 -5.03
N ASN A 31 -15.65 -11.05 -4.50
CA ASN A 31 -16.89 -11.47 -5.17
C ASN A 31 -17.39 -10.42 -6.17
N GLN A 32 -16.91 -9.18 -6.10
CA GLN A 32 -17.16 -8.17 -7.12
C GLN A 32 -16.02 -8.17 -8.14
N GLU A 33 -16.36 -7.99 -9.42
CA GLU A 33 -15.39 -7.86 -10.48
C GLU A 33 -14.50 -6.63 -10.24
N VAL A 34 -13.19 -6.84 -10.30
CA VAL A 34 -12.17 -5.78 -10.22
C VAL A 34 -11.82 -5.34 -11.62
N SER A 35 -11.99 -4.04 -11.90
CA SER A 35 -11.67 -3.45 -13.20
C SER A 35 -10.19 -3.10 -13.28
N PHE A 36 -9.52 -3.47 -14.37
CA PHE A 36 -8.17 -3.00 -14.61
C PHE A 36 -8.13 -1.48 -14.78
N SER A 37 -9.01 -0.92 -15.61
CA SER A 37 -8.99 0.51 -15.95
C SER A 37 -9.43 1.42 -14.81
N GLN A 38 -10.37 0.97 -13.97
CA GLN A 38 -10.94 1.77 -12.88
C GLN A 38 -10.28 1.52 -11.52
N ASP A 39 -9.77 0.32 -11.25
CA ASP A 39 -9.26 -0.03 -9.92
C ASP A 39 -7.73 -0.24 -9.93
N VAL A 40 -7.24 -1.12 -10.81
CA VAL A 40 -5.83 -1.54 -10.78
C VAL A 40 -4.89 -0.48 -11.33
N LEU A 41 -5.18 0.07 -12.51
CA LEU A 41 -4.31 1.06 -13.15
C LEU A 41 -4.19 2.34 -12.30
N PRO A 42 -5.28 2.90 -11.72
CA PRO A 42 -5.17 4.02 -10.80
C PRO A 42 -4.34 3.70 -9.56
N LEU A 43 -4.51 2.52 -8.95
CA LEU A 43 -3.69 2.07 -7.82
C LEU A 43 -2.20 2.02 -8.18
N ILE A 44 -1.85 1.41 -9.31
CA ILE A 44 -0.45 1.34 -9.77
C ILE A 44 0.11 2.74 -10.04
N ASN A 45 -0.69 3.60 -10.68
CA ASN A 45 -0.30 4.98 -10.95
C ASN A 45 -0.01 5.74 -9.64
N GLN A 46 -0.84 5.55 -8.62
CA GLN A 46 -0.69 6.24 -7.34
C GLN A 46 0.48 5.71 -6.51
N GLU A 47 0.61 4.38 -6.39
CA GLU A 47 1.50 3.76 -5.40
C GLU A 47 2.86 3.30 -5.96
N CYS A 48 2.97 3.14 -7.29
CA CYS A 48 4.14 2.49 -7.89
C CYS A 48 4.89 3.38 -8.89
N THR A 49 4.19 4.19 -9.68
CA THR A 49 4.85 4.89 -10.80
C THR A 49 5.87 5.93 -10.38
N GLY A 50 5.82 6.47 -9.16
CA GLY A 50 6.85 7.40 -8.66
C GLY A 50 8.29 6.87 -8.74
N CYS A 51 8.50 5.56 -8.84
CA CYS A 51 9.79 4.95 -9.14
C CYS A 51 9.74 3.94 -10.32
N HIS A 52 8.56 3.51 -10.75
CA HIS A 52 8.34 2.49 -11.77
C HIS A 52 7.70 3.05 -13.07
N ASP A 53 8.11 4.26 -13.46
CA ASP A 53 7.60 5.06 -14.60
C ASP A 53 8.43 4.95 -15.89
N ASN A 54 8.90 3.74 -16.25
CA ASN A 54 9.76 3.45 -17.42
C ASN A 54 11.22 3.89 -17.32
N GLN A 55 11.61 4.68 -16.31
CA GLN A 55 12.99 5.19 -16.23
C GLN A 55 13.85 4.48 -15.18
N ASN A 56 13.26 3.99 -14.08
CA ASN A 56 14.02 3.50 -12.92
C ASN A 56 13.61 2.10 -12.42
N GLY A 57 13.32 1.17 -13.34
CA GLY A 57 13.05 -0.23 -12.99
C GLY A 57 12.04 -0.87 -13.93
N TYR A 58 11.17 -1.71 -13.36
CA TYR A 58 10.03 -2.26 -14.12
C TYR A 58 9.13 -1.13 -14.63
N SER A 59 8.78 -1.19 -15.91
CA SER A 59 7.73 -0.36 -16.50
C SER A 59 6.38 -0.86 -15.99
N LEU A 60 5.66 -0.09 -15.18
CA LEU A 60 4.32 -0.44 -14.70
C LEU A 60 3.25 0.51 -15.26
N THR A 61 3.34 0.83 -16.55
CA THR A 61 2.50 1.88 -17.18
C THR A 61 1.33 1.35 -18.01
N ASN A 62 1.24 0.03 -18.21
CA ASN A 62 0.19 -0.57 -19.05
C ASN A 62 -0.22 -1.96 -18.55
N TYR A 63 -1.34 -2.45 -19.07
CA TYR A 63 -1.90 -3.75 -18.71
C TYR A 63 -0.91 -4.91 -18.93
N GLU A 64 -0.21 -4.93 -20.06
CA GLU A 64 0.67 -6.04 -20.43
C GLU A 64 1.79 -6.20 -19.38
N ASN A 65 2.44 -5.09 -19.01
CA ASN A 65 3.50 -5.12 -18.03
C ASN A 65 2.99 -5.38 -16.61
N ILE A 66 1.87 -4.77 -16.21
CA ILE A 66 1.28 -4.98 -14.88
C ILE A 66 0.82 -6.43 -14.72
N SER A 67 0.12 -6.98 -15.71
CA SER A 67 -0.39 -8.35 -15.68
C SER A 67 0.72 -9.40 -15.70
N ALA A 68 1.80 -9.15 -16.45
CA ALA A 68 2.99 -10.00 -16.49
C ALA A 68 3.75 -10.00 -15.15
N ASN A 69 3.84 -8.85 -14.47
CA ASN A 69 4.59 -8.69 -13.24
C ASN A 69 3.75 -8.81 -11.96
N SER A 70 2.44 -9.02 -12.07
CA SER A 70 1.48 -9.08 -10.96
C SER A 70 1.93 -9.89 -9.73
N LYS A 71 2.53 -11.06 -9.91
CA LYS A 71 3.06 -11.88 -8.80
C LYS A 71 4.22 -11.19 -8.06
N ALA A 72 5.13 -10.58 -8.81
CA ALA A 72 6.26 -9.85 -8.25
C ALA A 72 5.79 -8.56 -7.56
N ILE A 73 4.80 -7.87 -8.13
CA ILE A 73 4.17 -6.69 -7.52
C ILE A 73 3.60 -7.06 -6.15
N ILE A 74 2.73 -8.08 -6.06
CA ILE A 74 2.14 -8.53 -4.77
C ILE A 74 3.23 -8.99 -3.80
N GLY A 75 4.23 -9.72 -4.29
CA GLY A 75 5.36 -10.17 -3.48
C GLY A 75 6.15 -9.01 -2.88
N ALA A 76 6.41 -7.96 -3.66
CA ALA A 76 7.09 -6.74 -3.20
C ALA A 76 6.24 -5.95 -2.20
N MET A 77 4.92 -5.86 -2.41
CA MET A 77 4.01 -5.22 -1.46
C MET A 77 4.01 -5.92 -0.09
N ARG A 78 4.31 -7.23 -0.03
CA ARG A 78 4.34 -8.04 1.21
C ARG A 78 5.76 -8.32 1.75
N ALA A 79 6.81 -7.86 1.08
CA ALA A 79 8.19 -8.29 1.34
C ALA A 79 8.40 -9.82 1.29
N ASN A 80 7.66 -10.52 0.45
CA ASN A 80 7.70 -11.99 0.37
C ASN A 80 8.62 -12.44 -0.77
N ASN A 81 9.89 -12.72 -0.46
CA ASN A 81 10.97 -13.01 -1.43
C ASN A 81 11.30 -11.85 -2.40
N TYR A 82 10.78 -10.66 -2.11
CA TYR A 82 11.07 -9.42 -2.84
C TYR A 82 11.41 -8.32 -1.84
N GLN A 83 12.12 -7.28 -2.30
CA GLN A 83 12.30 -6.06 -1.52
C GLN A 83 10.93 -5.43 -1.24
N LEU A 84 10.72 -4.99 0.01
CA LEU A 84 9.48 -4.29 0.38
C LEU A 84 9.31 -3.03 -0.47
N MET A 85 8.14 -2.89 -1.07
CA MET A 85 7.71 -1.66 -1.73
C MET A 85 6.51 -1.05 -0.98
N PRO A 86 6.50 0.28 -0.78
CA PRO A 86 7.51 1.26 -1.21
C PRO A 86 8.84 1.15 -0.45
N GLN A 87 9.95 1.39 -1.15
CA GLN A 87 11.30 1.26 -0.57
C GLN A 87 11.52 2.26 0.57
N GLY A 88 11.96 1.75 1.73
CA GLY A 88 12.19 2.58 2.93
C GLY A 88 10.91 3.12 3.56
N GLY A 89 9.74 2.82 3.00
CA GLY A 89 8.43 3.18 3.53
C GLY A 89 7.79 2.04 4.32
N PRO A 90 6.64 2.31 4.95
CA PRO A 90 5.81 1.26 5.54
C PRO A 90 5.22 0.36 4.44
N MET A 91 4.88 -0.87 4.81
CA MET A 91 4.05 -1.74 3.98
C MET A 91 2.74 -1.05 3.62
N LEU A 92 2.30 -1.21 2.37
CA LEU A 92 1.01 -0.69 1.90
C LEU A 92 -0.15 -1.28 2.71
N PRO A 93 -1.30 -0.57 2.81
CA PRO A 93 -2.47 -1.08 3.50
C PRO A 93 -2.96 -2.42 2.92
N ASP A 94 -3.47 -3.30 3.77
CA ASP A 94 -3.94 -4.62 3.35
C ASP A 94 -5.03 -4.56 2.27
N SER A 95 -5.88 -3.53 2.28
CA SER A 95 -6.91 -3.33 1.25
C SER A 95 -6.34 -3.11 -0.15
N VAL A 96 -5.19 -2.45 -0.26
CA VAL A 96 -4.46 -2.23 -1.54
C VAL A 96 -3.92 -3.54 -2.07
N ILE A 97 -3.30 -4.32 -1.18
CA ILE A 97 -2.75 -5.63 -1.52
C ILE A 97 -3.88 -6.60 -1.91
N GLN A 98 -4.99 -6.55 -1.18
CA GLN A 98 -6.17 -7.37 -1.44
C GLN A 98 -6.83 -7.05 -2.78
N LEU A 99 -6.90 -5.78 -3.19
CA LEU A 99 -7.39 -5.40 -4.52
C LEU A 99 -6.57 -6.07 -5.64
N MET A 100 -5.25 -6.00 -5.53
CA MET A 100 -4.34 -6.66 -6.48
C MET A 100 -4.49 -8.18 -6.48
N GLU A 101 -4.60 -8.81 -5.30
CA GLU A 101 -4.82 -10.25 -5.15
C GLU A 101 -6.15 -10.68 -5.78
N CYS A 102 -7.24 -9.95 -5.53
CA CYS A 102 -8.54 -10.23 -6.13
C CYS A 102 -8.49 -10.15 -7.65
N TRP A 103 -7.90 -9.09 -8.22
CA TRP A 103 -7.76 -8.96 -9.67
C TRP A 103 -6.95 -10.11 -10.28
N VAL A 104 -5.85 -10.52 -9.65
CA VAL A 104 -5.06 -11.67 -10.09
C VAL A 104 -5.87 -12.97 -10.03
N ASN A 105 -6.62 -13.19 -8.95
CA ASN A 105 -7.44 -14.37 -8.76
C ASN A 105 -8.62 -14.43 -9.73
N GLN A 106 -9.13 -13.28 -10.19
CA GLN A 106 -10.16 -13.17 -11.23
C GLN A 106 -9.62 -13.39 -12.64
N GLY A 107 -8.33 -13.73 -12.79
CA GLY A 107 -7.71 -14.00 -14.08
C GLY A 107 -7.12 -12.77 -14.77
N LYS A 108 -6.97 -11.66 -14.03
CA LYS A 108 -6.43 -10.38 -14.52
C LYS A 108 -7.24 -9.83 -15.70
N PRO A 109 -8.56 -9.61 -15.57
CA PRO A 109 -9.36 -9.05 -16.65
C PRO A 109 -8.81 -7.68 -17.08
N ASN A 110 -8.86 -7.38 -18.38
CA ASN A 110 -8.50 -6.09 -18.96
C ASN A 110 -9.77 -5.34 -19.38
N ASN A 111 -10.43 -4.72 -18.42
CA ASN A 111 -11.77 -4.13 -18.48
C ASN A 111 -11.82 -2.71 -17.89
#